data_AF-A0A8B6DZA6-F1
#
_entry.id   AF-A0A8B6DZA6-F1
#
_cell.length_a   1.000
_cell.length_b   1.000
_cell.length_c   1.000
_cell.angle_alpha   90.00
_cell.angle_beta   90.00
_cell.angle_gamma   90.00
#
_symmetry.space_group_name_H-M   'P 1'
#
loop_
_entity.id
_entity.type
_entity.pdbx_description
1 polymer ?
#
loop_
_entity_poly.entity_id
_entity_poly.type
_entity_poly.pdbx_seq_one_letter_code
_entity_poly.pdbx_strand_id
1 'polypeptide(L)'
;MRDGKMSNIVRFLSYRQRNMVFSNKKQLKNNPDKIFIAENLTKHRYDLINRLNTLRTKDKIHSFWTHDGTILVKKTDVSSPKKIKSRQDIYKLGGEVLEGDVLKMRD
;
A
#
# COMPACT_ATOMS: atom_id res chain seq x y z
N MET A 1 -11.94 -10.59 3.04
CA MET A 1 -11.64 -11.73 2.14
C MET A 1 -11.98 -11.31 0.72
N ARG A 2 -11.12 -11.60 -0.26
CA ARG A 2 -11.51 -11.53 -1.67
C ARG A 2 -11.87 -12.96 -2.06
N ASP A 3 -13.11 -13.17 -2.51
CA ASP A 3 -13.62 -14.44 -3.05
C ASP A 3 -13.60 -15.64 -2.08
N GLY A 4 -13.75 -15.40 -0.77
CA GLY A 4 -13.86 -16.48 0.24
C GLY A 4 -12.59 -17.31 0.49
N LYS A 5 -11.48 -17.02 -0.19
CA LYS A 5 -10.19 -17.71 0.03
C LYS A 5 -9.52 -17.26 1.34
N MET A 6 -8.98 -18.24 2.06
CA MET A 6 -8.24 -18.03 3.31
C MET A 6 -6.90 -17.33 3.06
N SER A 7 -6.55 -16.39 3.94
CA SER A 7 -5.24 -15.74 3.95
C SER A 7 -4.27 -16.45 4.89
N ASN A 8 -3.11 -16.86 4.37
CA ASN A 8 -2.03 -17.45 5.18
C ASN A 8 -1.01 -16.37 5.58
N ILE A 9 -0.65 -16.32 6.86
CA ILE A 9 0.44 -15.46 7.36
C ILE A 9 1.73 -16.28 7.40
N VAL A 10 2.74 -15.83 6.65
CA VAL A 10 4.05 -16.48 6.58
C VAL A 10 5.11 -15.61 7.25
N ARG A 11 5.89 -16.19 8.17
CA ARG A 11 7.07 -15.56 8.76
C ARG A 11 8.32 -16.12 8.10
N PHE A 12 9.15 -15.24 7.56
CA PHE A 12 10.46 -15.61 7.02
C PHE A 12 11.51 -15.64 8.14
N LEU A 13 12.46 -16.59 8.07
CA LEU A 13 13.58 -16.65 9.01
C LEU A 13 14.55 -15.48 8.80
N SER A 14 14.70 -15.03 7.55
CA SER A 14 15.61 -13.94 7.19
C SER A 14 14.98 -12.95 6.22
N TYR A 15 15.51 -11.72 6.26
CA TYR A 15 15.13 -10.66 5.33
C TYR A 15 15.51 -11.01 3.87
N ARG A 16 16.61 -11.74 3.67
CA ARG A 16 17.05 -12.22 2.34
C ARG A 16 16.01 -13.14 1.70
N GLN A 17 15.48 -14.11 2.45
CA GLN A 17 14.43 -15.02 1.96
C GLN A 17 13.14 -14.27 1.65
N ARG A 18 12.74 -13.33 2.53
CA ARG A 18 11.61 -12.45 2.26
C ARG A 18 11.79 -11.72 0.93
N ASN A 19 12.92 -11.07 0.73
CA ASN A 19 13.19 -10.32 -0.49
C ASN A 19 13.18 -11.20 -1.74
N MET A 20 13.72 -12.42 -1.65
CA MET A 20 13.67 -13.40 -2.74
C MET A 20 12.24 -13.75 -3.16
N VAL A 21 11.31 -13.90 -2.20
CA VAL A 21 9.89 -14.13 -2.50
C VAL A 21 9.24 -12.88 -3.10
N PHE A 22 9.43 -11.71 -2.48
CA PHE A 22 8.80 -10.47 -2.93
C PHE A 22 9.32 -9.97 -4.28
N SER A 23 10.58 -10.23 -4.64
CA SER A 23 11.14 -9.88 -5.97
C SER A 23 10.58 -10.78 -7.08
N ASN A 24 10.28 -12.04 -6.75
CA ASN A 24 9.73 -13.02 -7.68
C ASN A 24 8.20 -13.04 -7.74
N LYS A 25 7.48 -12.31 -6.85
CA LYS A 25 6.01 -12.24 -6.87
C LYS A 25 5.41 -11.84 -8.22
N LYS A 26 6.17 -11.13 -9.06
CA LYS A 26 5.77 -10.76 -10.43
C LYS A 26 5.47 -11.97 -11.32
N GLN A 27 6.05 -13.13 -11.00
CA GLN A 27 5.79 -14.40 -11.69
C GLN A 27 4.37 -14.94 -11.43
N LEU A 28 3.68 -14.43 -10.41
CA LEU A 28 2.29 -14.78 -10.12
C LEU A 28 1.28 -14.01 -10.99
N LYS A 29 1.72 -13.10 -11.85
CA LYS A 29 0.84 -12.44 -12.81
C LYS A 29 0.21 -13.50 -13.72
N ASN A 30 -1.10 -13.43 -13.88
CA ASN A 30 -1.89 -14.38 -14.68
C ASN A 30 -1.85 -15.84 -14.17
N ASN A 31 -1.45 -16.07 -12.91
CA ASN A 31 -1.57 -17.40 -12.31
C ASN A 31 -3.07 -17.80 -12.24
N PRO A 32 -3.44 -19.00 -12.74
CA PRO A 32 -4.84 -19.45 -12.80
C PRO A 32 -5.50 -19.56 -11.42
N ASP A 33 -4.72 -19.87 -10.38
CA ASP A 33 -5.20 -19.98 -9.01
C ASP A 33 -5.44 -18.62 -8.33
N LYS A 34 -5.10 -17.52 -9.03
CA LYS A 34 -5.23 -16.13 -8.56
C LYS A 34 -4.54 -15.93 -7.21
N ILE A 35 -3.31 -16.43 -7.08
CA ILE A 35 -2.50 -16.28 -5.86
C ILE A 35 -1.94 -14.86 -5.79
N PHE A 36 -2.06 -14.24 -4.62
CA PHE A 36 -1.52 -12.92 -4.34
C PHE A 36 -0.62 -12.95 -3.11
N ILE A 37 0.55 -12.31 -3.22
CA ILE A 37 1.46 -12.08 -2.09
C ILE A 37 1.45 -10.59 -1.76
N ALA A 38 1.08 -10.28 -0.52
CA ALA A 38 1.07 -8.93 0.02
C ALA A 38 1.90 -8.86 1.31
N GLU A 39 2.36 -7.67 1.65
CA GLU A 39 3.00 -7.43 2.93
C GLU A 39 1.96 -7.42 4.05
N ASN A 40 2.32 -8.00 5.21
CA ASN A 40 1.52 -7.82 6.41
C ASN A 40 1.78 -6.41 6.97
N LEU A 41 0.80 -5.52 6.81
CA LEU A 41 0.93 -4.12 7.20
C LEU A 41 0.26 -3.86 8.55
N THR A 42 0.76 -2.85 9.25
CA THR A 42 0.10 -2.36 10.47
C THR A 42 -1.24 -1.72 10.11
N LYS A 43 -2.16 -1.64 11.09
CA LYS A 43 -3.46 -0.97 10.93
C LYS A 43 -3.32 0.46 10.37
N HIS A 44 -2.31 1.20 10.84
CA HIS A 44 -2.00 2.54 10.35
C HIS A 44 -1.67 2.56 8.85
N ARG A 45 -0.82 1.65 8.38
CA ARG A 45 -0.45 1.56 6.96
C ARG A 45 -1.62 1.11 6.09
N TYR A 46 -2.47 0.23 6.60
CA TYR A 46 -3.73 -0.13 5.93
C TYR A 46 -4.66 1.07 5.77
N ASP A 47 -4.82 1.92 6.79
CA ASP A 47 -5.59 3.16 6.70
C ASP A 47 -5.05 4.10 5.60
N LEU A 48 -3.73 4.29 5.56
CA LEU A 48 -3.09 5.08 4.51
C LEU A 48 -3.35 4.50 3.11
N ILE A 49 -3.26 3.18 2.94
CA ILE A 49 -3.54 2.52 1.65
C ILE A 49 -5.00 2.71 1.22
N ASN A 50 -5.95 2.60 2.14
CA ASN A 50 -7.37 2.80 1.82
C ASN A 50 -7.62 4.21 1.30
N ARG A 51 -7.01 5.22 1.91
CA ARG A 51 -7.09 6.62 1.45
C ARG A 51 -6.41 6.83 0.10
N LEU A 52 -5.25 6.21 -0.12
CA LEU A 52 -4.58 6.25 -1.42
C LEU A 52 -5.39 5.57 -2.53
N ASN A 53 -6.12 4.50 -2.22
CA ASN A 53 -7.07 3.91 -3.16
C ASN A 53 -8.14 4.91 -3.59
N THR A 54 -8.72 5.67 -2.65
CA THR A 54 -9.68 6.73 -2.98
C THR A 54 -9.06 7.78 -3.91
N LEU A 55 -7.83 8.21 -3.66
CA LEU A 55 -7.12 9.14 -4.54
C LEU A 55 -6.85 8.57 -5.93
N ARG A 56 -6.50 7.28 -6.01
CA ARG A 56 -6.27 6.60 -7.29
C ARG A 56 -7.56 6.50 -8.11
N THR A 57 -8.69 6.18 -7.47
CA THR A 57 -10.01 6.13 -8.14
C THR A 57 -10.50 7.51 -8.57
N LYS A 58 -10.07 8.59 -7.89
CA LYS A 58 -10.34 9.98 -8.28
C LYS A 58 -9.29 10.56 -9.24
N ASP A 59 -8.42 9.73 -9.82
CA ASP A 59 -7.33 10.12 -10.73
C ASP A 59 -6.37 11.20 -10.17
N LYS A 60 -6.26 11.32 -8.85
CA LYS A 60 -5.33 12.27 -8.20
C LYS A 60 -3.90 11.74 -8.10
N ILE A 61 -3.74 10.42 -8.16
CA ILE A 61 -2.45 9.72 -8.21
C ILE A 61 -2.50 8.63 -9.26
N HIS A 62 -1.38 8.42 -9.93
CA HIS A 62 -1.24 7.37 -10.95
C HIS A 62 -1.19 5.97 -10.33
N SER A 63 -0.30 5.74 -9.37
CA SER A 63 -0.15 4.42 -8.75
C SER A 63 0.49 4.48 -7.36
N PHE A 64 0.27 3.42 -6.57
CA PHE A 64 0.95 3.25 -5.30
C PHE A 64 1.24 1.77 -5.03
N TRP A 65 2.26 1.48 -4.23
CA TRP A 65 2.62 0.12 -3.83
C TRP A 65 3.36 0.12 -2.50
N THR A 66 3.44 -1.04 -1.87
CA THR A 66 4.32 -1.24 -0.72
C THR A 66 5.65 -1.82 -1.14
N HIS A 67 6.70 -1.36 -0.48
CA HIS A 67 8.01 -1.95 -0.54
C HIS A 67 8.64 -1.87 0.84
N ASP A 68 8.77 -3.03 1.47
CA ASP A 68 9.44 -3.18 2.76
C ASP A 68 8.88 -2.31 3.88
N GLY A 69 7.57 -2.43 4.10
CA GLY A 69 6.83 -1.66 5.08
C GLY A 69 6.67 -0.18 4.68
N THR A 70 7.31 0.28 3.62
CA THR A 70 7.15 1.65 3.13
C THR A 70 6.06 1.69 2.06
N ILE A 71 5.22 2.73 2.11
CA ILE A 71 4.25 3.01 1.05
C ILE A 71 4.88 4.02 0.10
N LEU A 72 4.88 3.68 -1.19
CA LEU A 72 5.39 4.50 -2.28
C LEU A 72 4.23 4.91 -3.20
N VAL A 73 4.24 6.17 -3.65
CA VAL A 73 3.22 6.74 -4.53
C VAL A 73 3.87 7.43 -5.72
N LYS A 74 3.35 7.20 -6.92
CA LYS A 74 3.59 8.00 -8.11
C LYS A 74 2.36 8.87 -8.38
N LYS A 75 2.58 10.19 -8.51
CA LYS A 75 1.50 11.14 -8.82
C LYS A 75 1.14 11.08 -10.31
N THR A 76 2.15 11.04 -11.16
CA THR A 76 2.04 10.82 -12.61
C THR A 76 2.93 9.64 -13.04
N ASP A 77 2.77 9.17 -14.26
CA ASP A 77 3.58 8.12 -14.89
C ASP A 77 5.10 8.41 -14.85
N VAL A 78 5.47 9.66 -15.15
CA VAL A 78 6.86 10.16 -15.21
C VAL A 78 7.40 10.63 -13.85
N SER A 79 6.54 10.81 -12.84
CA SER A 79 6.99 11.29 -11.52
C SER A 79 7.85 10.27 -10.78
N SER A 80 8.83 10.77 -10.01
CA SER A 80 9.58 9.94 -9.07
C SER A 80 8.68 9.47 -7.92
N PRO A 81 8.84 8.23 -7.42
CA PRO A 81 8.03 7.74 -6.32
C PRO A 81 8.29 8.51 -5.03
N LYS A 82 7.23 8.93 -4.33
CA LYS A 82 7.29 9.58 -3.02
C LYS A 82 6.91 8.61 -1.91
N LYS A 83 7.59 8.68 -0.77
CA LYS A 83 7.28 7.90 0.43
C LYS A 83 6.10 8.53 1.18
N ILE A 84 5.15 7.70 1.61
CA ILE A 84 4.01 8.11 2.45
C ILE A 84 4.18 7.48 3.83
N LYS A 85 4.22 8.34 4.86
CA LYS A 85 4.37 7.93 6.26
C LYS A 85 3.18 8.35 7.11
N SER A 86 2.49 9.40 6.69
CA SER A 86 1.44 10.07 7.46
C SER A 86 0.24 10.43 6.59
N ARG A 87 -0.85 10.82 7.26
CA ARG A 87 -2.03 11.40 6.59
C ARG A 87 -1.70 12.75 5.95
N GLN A 88 -0.81 13.53 6.55
CA GLN A 88 -0.36 14.81 6.00
C GLN A 88 0.28 14.65 4.62
N ASP A 89 1.03 13.57 4.41
CA ASP A 89 1.62 13.27 3.10
C ASP A 89 0.54 13.04 2.04
N ILE A 90 -0.60 12.45 2.43
CA ILE A 90 -1.75 12.21 1.54
C ILE A 90 -2.47 13.52 1.21
N TYR A 91 -2.61 14.45 2.17
CA TYR A 91 -3.21 15.77 1.90
C TYR A 91 -2.41 16.58 0.89
N LYS A 92 -1.07 16.53 0.97
CA LYS A 92 -0.19 17.17 -0.03
C LYS A 92 -0.35 16.59 -1.45
N LEU A 93 -0.98 15.42 -1.59
CA LEU A 93 -1.31 14.81 -2.88
C LEU A 93 -2.70 15.21 -3.41
N GLY A 94 -3.48 15.98 -2.64
CA GLY A 94 -4.87 16.34 -2.96
C GLY A 94 -5.92 15.50 -2.21
N GLY A 95 -5.54 14.88 -1.09
CA GLY A 95 -6.48 14.25 -0.17
C GLY A 95 -7.30 15.26 0.63
N GLU A 96 -8.56 14.92 0.86
CA GLU A 96 -9.47 15.68 1.73
C GLU A 96 -9.22 15.31 3.20
N VAL A 97 -9.33 16.29 4.10
CA VAL A 97 -9.33 16.06 5.55
C VAL A 97 -10.68 15.47 5.93
N LEU A 98 -10.70 14.26 6.49
CA LEU A 98 -11.95 13.68 7.00
C LEU A 98 -12.20 14.21 8.42
N GLU A 99 -13.45 14.28 8.83
CA GLU A 99 -13.89 14.86 10.11
C GLU A 99 -13.17 14.25 11.33
N GLY A 100 -12.80 12.95 11.26
CA GLY A 100 -12.02 12.25 12.29
C GLY A 100 -10.49 12.49 12.27
N ASP A 101 -9.98 13.28 11.32
CA ASP A 101 -8.55 13.60 11.21
C ASP A 101 -8.18 14.86 12.01
N VAL A 102 -9.12 15.78 12.18
CA VAL A 102 -8.94 17.05 12.92
C VAL A 102 -8.63 16.79 14.40
N LEU A 103 -9.26 15.76 14.98
CA LEU A 103 -9.07 15.34 16.38
C LEU A 103 -7.67 14.79 16.70
N LYS A 104 -6.88 14.38 15.69
CA LYS A 104 -5.53 13.81 15.88
C LYS A 104 -4.38 14.76 15.49
N MET A 105 -4.70 16.02 15.17
CA MET A 105 -3.73 17.06 14.80
C MET A 105 -3.46 18.05 15.93
N ARG A 106 -4.02 17.81 17.13
CA ARG A 106 -3.91 18.68 18.31
C ARG A 106 -2.98 18.15 19.41
N ASP A 107 -2.33 17.01 19.18
CA ASP A 107 -1.43 16.35 20.13
C ASP A 107 0.01 16.31 19.60
#